data_AF-A0A972XDF7-F1
#
_entry.id   AF-A0A972XDF7-F1
#
_cell.length_a   1.000
_cell.length_b   1.000
_cell.length_c   1.000
_cell.angle_alpha   90.00
_cell.angle_beta   90.00
_cell.angle_gamma   90.00
#
_symmetry.space_group_name_H-M   'P 1'
#
loop_
_entity.id
_entity.type
_entity.pdbx_description
1 polymer ?
#
loop_
_entity_poly.entity_id
_entity_poly.type
_entity_poly.pdbx_seq_one_letter_code
_entity_poly.pdbx_strand_id
1 'polypeptide(L)'
;MPTSPAVIVWAAQMSTVTFHPWASVAPTTDLPDQLRLGFDPAPGTGFAEAVRAAGIACEVLDLWSWPSYAKTSGGRGVHVNVAIIPRYSLVEVRVDRGSQVGDAASIGRSCNAHWAASPDCSPEVAR
;
A
#
# COMPACT_ATOMS: atom_id res chain seq x y z
N MET A 1 -0.94 -15.69 -5.96
CA MET A 1 -0.31 -14.79 -6.96
C MET A 1 0.50 -15.63 -7.94
N PRO A 2 0.72 -15.16 -9.18
CA PRO A 2 1.67 -15.81 -10.09
C PRO A 2 3.01 -16.04 -9.39
N THR A 3 3.47 -17.30 -9.35
CA THR A 3 4.74 -17.68 -8.69
C THR A 3 5.92 -17.71 -9.66
N SER A 4 5.68 -17.50 -10.96
CA SER A 4 6.71 -17.40 -11.98
C SER A 4 6.33 -16.39 -13.07
N PRO A 5 7.30 -15.81 -13.79
CA PRO A 5 7.04 -14.94 -14.92
C PRO A 5 6.21 -15.62 -16.03
N ALA A 6 6.38 -16.93 -16.22
CA ALA A 6 5.62 -17.70 -17.21
C ALA A 6 4.10 -17.65 -16.96
N VAL A 7 3.68 -17.65 -15.69
CA VAL A 7 2.25 -17.53 -15.33
C VAL A 7 1.70 -16.15 -15.69
N ILE A 8 2.53 -15.10 -15.56
CA ILE A 8 2.14 -13.73 -15.95
C ILE A 8 1.96 -13.65 -17.47
N VAL A 9 2.91 -14.19 -18.24
CA VAL A 9 2.83 -14.22 -19.72
C VAL A 9 1.61 -15.02 -20.18
N TRP A 10 1.35 -16.18 -19.57
CA TRP A 10 0.17 -16.98 -19.86
C TRP A 10 -1.13 -16.21 -19.59
N ALA A 11 -1.23 -15.51 -18.45
CA ALA A 11 -2.41 -14.71 -18.13
C ALA A 11 -2.60 -13.56 -19.14
N ALA A 12 -1.53 -12.89 -19.54
CA ALA A 12 -1.56 -11.86 -20.57
C ALA A 12 -1.99 -12.40 -21.94
N GLN A 13 -1.53 -13.60 -22.32
CA GLN A 13 -1.97 -14.32 -23.53
C GLN A 13 -3.49 -14.59 -23.51
N MET A 14 -4.06 -14.79 -22.32
CA MET A 14 -5.50 -14.95 -22.09
C MET A 14 -6.24 -13.60 -21.92
N SER A 15 -5.64 -12.49 -22.38
CA SER A 15 -6.18 -11.14 -22.32
C SER A 15 -6.36 -10.57 -20.89
N THR A 16 -5.61 -11.06 -19.91
CA THR A 16 -5.59 -10.45 -18.56
C THR A 16 -4.84 -9.13 -18.60
N VAL A 17 -5.52 -8.03 -18.27
CA VAL A 17 -4.92 -6.67 -18.25
C VAL A 17 -4.50 -6.25 -16.83
N THR A 18 -5.26 -6.61 -15.81
CA THR A 18 -5.00 -6.22 -14.42
C THR A 18 -4.93 -7.42 -13.49
N PHE A 19 -4.02 -7.34 -12.52
CA PHE A 19 -3.93 -8.31 -11.42
C PHE A 19 -4.33 -7.64 -10.11
N HIS A 20 -5.25 -8.28 -9.38
CA HIS A 20 -5.73 -7.79 -8.10
C HIS A 20 -5.27 -8.73 -6.98
N PRO A 21 -4.04 -8.53 -6.45
CA PRO A 21 -3.51 -9.39 -5.42
C PRO A 21 -4.34 -9.35 -4.13
N TRP A 22 -4.46 -10.50 -3.45
CA TRP A 22 -4.97 -10.56 -2.08
C TRP A 22 -4.03 -9.79 -1.15
N ALA A 23 -4.55 -9.38 0.01
CA ALA A 23 -3.76 -8.74 1.08
C ALA A 23 -3.10 -9.77 2.02
N SER A 24 -3.02 -11.02 1.57
CA SER A 24 -2.44 -12.17 2.25
C SER A 24 -1.68 -13.03 1.24
N VAL A 25 -0.80 -13.88 1.75
CA VAL A 25 0.01 -14.80 0.96
C VAL A 25 -0.42 -16.23 1.26
N ALA A 26 -0.50 -17.06 0.21
CA ALA A 26 -0.80 -18.47 0.36
C ALA A 26 0.34 -19.20 1.12
N PRO A 27 0.03 -20.22 1.94
CA PRO A 27 -1.29 -20.86 2.11
C PRO A 27 -2.20 -20.18 3.13
N THR A 28 -1.71 -19.18 3.88
CA THR A 28 -2.44 -18.58 5.01
C THR A 28 -3.27 -17.38 4.56
N THR A 29 -4.39 -17.67 3.88
CA THR A 29 -5.15 -16.62 3.19
C THR A 29 -6.03 -15.76 4.11
N ASP A 30 -6.36 -16.24 5.30
CA ASP A 30 -7.26 -15.55 6.24
C ASP A 30 -6.53 -14.54 7.15
N LEU A 31 -5.19 -14.58 7.16
CA LEU A 31 -4.34 -13.69 7.94
C LEU A 31 -3.60 -12.73 7.00
N PRO A 32 -4.11 -11.52 6.76
CA PRO A 32 -3.42 -10.51 5.96
C PRO A 32 -2.02 -10.17 6.48
N ASP A 33 -1.08 -10.00 5.55
CA ASP A 33 0.26 -9.47 5.78
C ASP A 33 0.39 -8.00 5.32
N GLN A 34 -0.70 -7.43 4.78
CA GLN A 34 -0.77 -6.04 4.34
C GLN A 34 -2.07 -5.35 4.77
N LEU A 35 -1.94 -4.18 5.39
CA LEU A 35 -3.00 -3.18 5.50
C LEU A 35 -2.95 -2.27 4.26
N ARG A 36 -4.10 -1.94 3.68
CA ARG A 36 -4.19 -1.11 2.46
C ARG A 36 -5.12 0.08 2.67
N LEU A 37 -4.58 1.28 2.52
CA LEU A 37 -5.31 2.54 2.60
C LEU A 37 -5.54 3.08 1.19
N GLY A 38 -6.79 3.40 0.86
CA GLY A 38 -7.17 3.99 -0.43
C GLY A 38 -7.52 5.46 -0.27
N PHE A 39 -6.84 6.31 -1.03
CA PHE A 39 -7.08 7.75 -1.10
C PHE A 39 -7.70 8.08 -2.44
N ASP A 40 -9.03 8.13 -2.48
CA ASP A 40 -9.79 8.51 -3.66
C ASP A 40 -10.27 9.96 -3.53
N PRO A 41 -10.15 10.78 -4.59
CA PRO A 41 -10.67 12.13 -4.56
C PRO A 41 -12.19 12.13 -4.44
N ALA A 42 -12.69 12.89 -3.46
CA ALA A 42 -14.09 13.22 -3.32
C ALA A 42 -14.57 14.10 -4.49
N PRO A 43 -15.88 14.18 -4.75
CA PRO A 43 -16.42 15.13 -5.72
C PRO A 43 -15.91 16.57 -5.46
N GLY A 44 -15.41 17.24 -6.50
CA GLY A 44 -14.81 18.57 -6.39
C GLY A 44 -13.32 18.60 -6.02
N THR A 45 -12.69 17.44 -5.83
CA THR A 45 -11.24 17.30 -5.63
C THR A 45 -10.61 16.46 -6.75
N GLY A 46 -9.29 16.59 -6.93
CA GLY A 46 -8.53 15.89 -7.97
C GLY A 46 -7.44 14.98 -7.42
N PHE A 47 -6.64 14.45 -8.33
CA PHE A 47 -5.54 13.54 -7.99
C PHE A 47 -4.50 14.20 -7.07
N ALA A 48 -4.24 15.51 -7.23
CA ALA A 48 -3.31 16.25 -6.37
C ALA A 48 -3.75 16.24 -4.90
N GLU A 49 -5.05 16.34 -4.62
CA GLU A 49 -5.59 16.20 -3.26
C GLU A 49 -5.38 14.79 -2.70
N ALA A 50 -5.59 13.75 -3.53
CA ALA A 50 -5.36 12.37 -3.13
C ALA A 50 -3.87 12.11 -2.81
N VAL A 51 -2.95 12.68 -3.61
CA VAL A 51 -1.49 12.64 -3.39
C VAL A 51 -1.13 13.31 -2.06
N ARG A 52 -1.66 14.51 -1.78
CA ARG A 52 -1.42 15.20 -0.50
C ARG A 52 -1.93 14.38 0.70
N ALA A 53 -3.14 13.85 0.61
CA ALA A 53 -3.72 13.03 1.68
C ALA A 53 -2.91 11.75 1.94
N ALA A 54 -2.45 11.08 0.88
CA ALA A 54 -1.58 9.91 1.00
C ALA A 54 -0.21 10.25 1.61
N GLY A 55 0.35 11.42 1.27
CA GLY A 55 1.59 11.92 1.88
C GLY A 55 1.47 12.11 3.39
N ILE A 56 0.41 12.80 3.85
CA ILE A 56 0.10 12.99 5.27
C ILE A 56 -0.08 11.63 5.97
N ALA A 57 -0.72 10.66 5.33
CA ALA A 57 -0.86 9.33 5.90
C ALA A 57 0.50 8.63 6.06
N CYS A 58 1.40 8.75 5.09
CA CYS A 58 2.76 8.23 5.22
C CYS A 58 3.53 8.91 6.37
N GLU A 59 3.41 10.23 6.55
CA GLU A 59 4.01 10.94 7.69
C GLU A 59 3.50 10.40 9.03
N VAL A 60 2.18 10.22 9.17
CA VAL A 60 1.57 9.67 10.40
C VAL A 60 2.03 8.23 10.66
N LEU A 61 2.13 7.41 9.62
CA LEU A 61 2.64 6.03 9.73
C LEU A 61 4.11 6.00 10.15
N ASP A 62 4.92 6.93 9.66
CA ASP A 62 6.33 7.06 10.04
C ASP A 62 6.49 7.48 11.51
N LEU A 63 5.59 8.31 12.08
CA LEU A 63 5.59 8.61 13.52
C LEU A 63 5.45 7.35 14.39
N TRP A 64 4.79 6.32 13.88
CA TRP A 64 4.66 5.02 14.55
C TRP A 64 5.70 3.99 14.10
N SER A 65 6.64 4.38 13.22
CA SER A 65 7.60 3.47 12.60
C SER A 65 6.95 2.33 11.81
N TRP A 66 5.81 2.61 11.16
CA TRP A 66 5.08 1.64 10.36
C TRP A 66 5.54 1.66 8.90
N PRO A 67 6.17 0.59 8.38
CA PRO A 67 6.70 0.57 7.03
C PRO A 67 5.54 0.62 6.01
N SER A 68 5.55 1.67 5.18
CA SER A 68 4.50 1.95 4.22
C SER A 68 5.03 2.32 2.84
N TYR A 69 4.22 2.06 1.80
CA TYR A 69 4.56 2.32 0.40
C TYR A 69 3.37 2.91 -0.35
N ALA A 70 3.54 4.10 -0.91
CA ALA A 70 2.55 4.73 -1.77
C ALA A 70 2.72 4.30 -3.23
N LYS A 71 1.60 4.12 -3.93
CA LYS A 71 1.56 3.91 -5.38
C LYS A 71 0.30 4.53 -5.98
N THR A 72 0.36 4.93 -7.25
CA THR A 72 -0.86 5.33 -7.96
C THR A 72 -1.81 4.14 -8.12
N SER A 73 -3.12 4.41 -8.16
CA SER A 73 -4.11 3.35 -8.41
C SER A 73 -4.21 2.97 -9.90
N GLY A 74 -3.67 3.82 -10.79
CA GLY A 74 -3.94 3.76 -12.23
C GLY A 74 -5.30 4.36 -12.63
N GLY A 75 -6.10 4.78 -11.64
CA GLY A 75 -7.34 5.52 -11.82
C GLY A 75 -7.19 6.96 -11.32
N ARG A 76 -8.04 7.37 -10.38
CA ARG A 76 -8.11 8.75 -9.88
C ARG A 76 -7.36 9.00 -8.57
N GLY A 77 -6.79 7.97 -7.95
CA GLY A 77 -6.36 7.99 -6.55
C GLY A 77 -5.01 7.35 -6.28
N VAL A 78 -4.67 7.26 -5.00
CA VAL A 78 -3.40 6.72 -4.49
C VAL A 78 -3.69 5.61 -3.48
N HIS A 79 -2.91 4.53 -3.52
CA HIS A 79 -2.94 3.48 -2.50
C HIS A 79 -1.69 3.56 -1.64
N VAL A 80 -1.85 3.46 -0.33
CA VAL A 80 -0.75 3.29 0.62
C VAL A 80 -0.86 1.89 1.22
N ASN A 81 0.16 1.06 0.98
CA ASN A 81 0.25 -0.29 1.53
C ASN A 81 1.18 -0.28 2.75
N VAL A 82 0.74 -0.88 3.85
CA VAL A 82 1.49 -0.99 5.11
C VAL A 82 1.72 -2.46 5.40
N ALA A 83 2.96 -2.85 5.68
CA ALA A 83 3.26 -4.23 6.04
C ALA A 83 2.88 -4.51 7.51
N ILE A 84 2.22 -5.63 7.75
CA ILE A 84 1.76 -6.05 9.08
C ILE A 84 2.11 -7.53 9.33
N ILE A 85 2.13 -7.93 10.60
CA ILE A 85 2.33 -9.36 10.93
C ILE A 85 1.01 -10.10 10.66
N PRO A 86 1.02 -11.24 9.94
CA PRO A 86 -0.17 -12.05 9.68
C PRO A 86 -0.60 -12.83 10.94
N ARG A 87 -1.16 -12.12 11.91
CA ARG A 87 -1.70 -12.66 13.18
C ARG A 87 -3.19 -12.48 13.35
N TYR A 88 -3.77 -11.53 12.62
CA TYR A 88 -5.15 -11.11 12.76
C TYR A 88 -5.92 -11.47 11.51
N SER A 89 -7.21 -11.76 11.68
CA SER A 89 -8.13 -11.96 10.58
C SER A 89 -8.37 -10.64 9.82
N LEU A 90 -8.91 -10.74 8.60
CA LEU A 90 -9.28 -9.58 7.79
C LEU A 90 -10.23 -8.61 8.53
N VAL A 91 -11.15 -9.14 9.35
CA VAL A 91 -12.11 -8.34 10.12
C VAL A 91 -11.40 -7.55 11.21
N GLU A 92 -10.48 -8.19 11.92
CA GLU A 92 -9.70 -7.53 12.97
C GLU A 92 -8.81 -6.42 12.39
N VAL A 93 -8.14 -6.65 11.26
CA VAL A 93 -7.34 -5.60 10.59
C VAL A 93 -8.19 -4.43 10.11
N ARG A 94 -9.47 -4.65 9.77
CA ARG A 94 -10.39 -3.58 9.35
C ARG A 94 -10.83 -2.69 10.50
N VAL A 95 -10.92 -3.24 11.71
CA VAL A 95 -11.56 -2.60 12.87
C VAL A 95 -10.53 -2.07 13.88
N ASP A 96 -9.37 -2.72 14.00
CA ASP A 96 -8.41 -2.46 15.09
C ASP A 96 -7.47 -1.26 14.83
N ARG A 97 -7.10 -0.59 15.93
CA ARG A 97 -6.30 0.65 15.97
C ARG A 97 -5.00 0.42 16.73
N GLY A 98 -3.90 0.15 16.02
CA GLY A 98 -2.60 0.69 16.43
C GLY A 98 -1.56 -0.21 17.13
N SER A 99 -1.75 -1.54 17.25
CA SER A 99 -0.72 -2.41 17.88
C SER A 99 -0.01 -3.40 16.93
N GLN A 100 -0.17 -3.25 15.61
CA GLN A 100 -0.14 -4.37 14.66
C GLN A 100 1.11 -4.53 13.77
N VAL A 101 2.22 -3.83 14.04
CA VAL A 101 3.36 -3.81 13.10
C VAL A 101 4.50 -4.74 13.53
N GLY A 102 5.04 -5.47 12.54
CA GLY A 102 6.22 -6.31 12.70
C GLY A 102 7.49 -5.48 12.67
N ASP A 103 8.55 -5.98 13.33
CA ASP A 103 9.85 -5.33 13.34
C ASP A 103 10.28 -4.96 11.92
N ALA A 104 10.58 -3.66 11.73
CA ALA A 104 10.96 -3.02 10.47
C ALA A 104 12.17 -3.66 9.76
N ALA A 105 12.84 -4.61 10.40
CA ALA A 105 14.08 -5.24 9.95
C ALA A 105 13.94 -6.19 8.74
N SER A 106 12.73 -6.60 8.34
CA SER A 106 12.55 -7.58 7.25
C SER A 106 11.75 -7.10 6.03
N ILE A 107 11.13 -5.90 6.07
CA ILE A 107 10.16 -5.47 5.04
C ILE A 107 10.47 -4.07 4.50
N GLY A 108 11.70 -3.89 4.01
CA GLY A 108 12.09 -2.78 3.11
C GLY A 108 11.87 -1.34 3.63
N ARG A 109 12.37 -0.37 2.87
CA ARG A 109 12.51 1.04 3.30
C ARG A 109 11.16 1.77 3.36
N SER A 110 11.00 2.64 4.35
CA SER A 110 9.80 3.46 4.57
C SER A 110 9.43 4.37 3.39
N CYS A 111 8.17 4.79 3.39
CA CYS A 111 7.55 5.65 2.38
C CYS A 111 8.41 6.89 2.11
N ASN A 112 8.99 7.51 3.14
CA ASN A 112 9.81 8.72 3.02
C ASN A 112 11.04 8.60 2.11
N ALA A 113 11.75 7.47 2.09
CA ALA A 113 12.95 7.34 1.26
C ALA A 113 12.65 7.24 -0.25
N HIS A 114 11.50 6.64 -0.61
CA HIS A 114 11.07 6.50 -2.01
C HIS A 114 10.17 7.65 -2.47
N TRP A 115 9.34 8.20 -1.58
CA TRP A 115 8.42 9.30 -1.86
C TRP A 115 9.16 10.63 -1.99
N ALA A 116 10.14 10.94 -1.12
CA ALA A 116 10.96 12.15 -1.25
C ALA A 116 11.75 12.22 -2.57
N ALA A 117 12.00 11.07 -3.22
CA ALA A 117 12.64 10.97 -4.52
C ALA A 117 11.65 10.96 -5.71
N SER A 118 10.33 10.92 -5.45
CA SER A 118 9.30 10.94 -6.49
C SER A 118 9.11 12.36 -7.04
N PRO A 119 9.01 12.55 -8.37
CA PRO A 119 8.72 13.86 -8.96
C PRO A 119 7.34 14.42 -8.56
N ASP A 120 6.46 13.56 -8.04
CA ASP A 120 5.11 13.92 -7.60
C ASP A 120 5.03 14.30 -6.10
N CYS A 121 6.17 14.29 -5.39
CA CYS A 121 6.23 14.69 -3.99
C CYS A 121 6.26 16.22 -3.85
N SER A 122 5.32 16.77 -3.08
CA SER A 122 5.29 18.21 -2.78
C SER A 122 6.52 18.60 -1.95
N PRO A 123 7.17 19.75 -2.23
CA PRO A 123 8.33 20.22 -1.46
C PRO A 123 8.05 20.54 0.02
N GLU A 124 6.77 20.65 0.41
CA GLU A 124 6.36 20.78 1.83
C GLU A 124 6.38 19.46 2.60
N VAL A 125 6.23 18.32 1.90
CA VAL A 125 6.19 16.95 2.48
C VAL A 125 7.60 16.34 2.56
N ALA A 126 8.57 16.89 1.82
CA ALA A 126 9.95 16.40 1.77
C ALA A 126 10.89 17.03 2.83
N ARG A 127 10.35 17.76 3.82
CA ARG A 127 11.12 18.44 4.89
C ARG A 127 10.97 17.76 6.24
#